data_AF-A0A7Z0WQH8-F1
#
_entry.id   AF-A0A7Z0WQH8-F1
#
_cell.length_a   1.000
_cell.length_b   1.000
_cell.length_c   1.000
_cell.angle_alpha   90.00
_cell.angle_beta   90.00
_cell.angle_gamma   90.00
#
_symmetry.space_group_name_H-M   'P 1'
#
loop_
_entity.id
_entity.type
_entity.pdbx_description
1 polymer ?
#
loop_
_entity_poly.entity_id
_entity_poly.type
_entity_poly.pdbx_seq_one_letter_code
_entity_poly.pdbx_strand_id
1 'polypeptide(L)'
;MTTRDKVAARLRELADLLSEDLRDATLAAFAVAPDARLPLYQDRVHWAALRADRDPRTVRRRVDEAIAQIADLATGAAGGRTADRTHGWHTTRLRVVAALDRAQPEALEQRRIVVDEDGLREVDLTPLLPASRRDLDVCVFYGGTLVERDGRFALVLPRPLARGETHEFEVRFRLPAVQAVRPHLVCVPSLPCELFDLRVRFGGRAPRVWTLSGAAPTAVSGPAPYGNRHPVDPTGELHLRFYQLTPGLAYGARWA
;
A
#
# COMPACT_ATOMS: atom_id res chain seq x y z
N MET A 1 -1.06 28.99 -8.81
CA MET A 1 -1.58 27.90 -7.95
C MET A 1 -0.69 27.78 -6.71
N THR A 2 -1.23 28.04 -5.53
CA THR A 2 -0.45 28.03 -4.28
C THR A 2 -0.21 26.61 -3.77
N THR A 3 0.75 26.41 -2.85
CA THR A 3 0.96 25.11 -2.17
C THR A 3 -0.32 24.63 -1.48
N ARG A 4 -1.09 25.56 -0.92
CA ARG A 4 -2.39 25.27 -0.29
C ARG A 4 -3.39 24.71 -1.30
N ASP A 5 -3.47 25.29 -2.49
CA ASP A 5 -4.39 24.83 -3.54
C ASP A 5 -4.04 23.42 -4.03
N LYS A 6 -2.74 23.13 -4.18
CA LYS A 6 -2.24 21.79 -4.53
C LYS A 6 -2.60 20.74 -3.48
N VAL A 7 -2.37 21.05 -2.21
CA VAL A 7 -2.68 20.14 -1.09
C VAL A 7 -4.20 19.93 -0.98
N ALA A 8 -5.00 20.99 -1.10
CA ALA A 8 -6.45 20.90 -1.07
C ALA A 8 -7.01 20.07 -2.24
N ALA A 9 -6.47 20.23 -3.44
CA ALA A 9 -6.85 19.42 -4.60
C ALA A 9 -6.54 17.93 -4.36
N ARG A 10 -5.35 17.62 -3.87
CA ARG A 10 -4.96 16.24 -3.57
C ARG A 10 -5.82 15.61 -2.46
N LEU A 11 -6.16 16.38 -1.43
CA LEU A 11 -7.06 15.94 -0.37
C LEU A 11 -8.48 15.65 -0.91
N ARG A 12 -9.00 16.44 -1.85
CA ARG A 12 -10.29 16.16 -2.51
C ARG A 12 -10.26 14.84 -3.25
N GLU A 13 -9.26 14.64 -4.12
CA GLU A 13 -9.12 13.40 -4.89
C GLU A 13 -9.09 12.15 -4.01
N LEU A 14 -8.43 12.22 -2.85
CA LEU A 14 -8.36 11.11 -1.90
C LEU A 14 -9.65 10.94 -1.11
N ALA A 15 -10.28 12.05 -0.70
CA ALA A 15 -11.55 12.03 0.02
C ALA A 15 -12.71 11.50 -0.85
N ASP A 16 -12.67 11.73 -2.17
CA ASP A 16 -13.67 11.21 -3.13
C ASP A 16 -13.69 9.68 -3.23
N LEU A 17 -12.65 9.01 -2.74
CA LEU A 17 -12.56 7.54 -2.66
C LEU A 17 -13.16 6.96 -1.37
N LEU A 18 -13.55 7.82 -0.43
CA LEU A 18 -14.18 7.42 0.84
C LEU A 18 -15.71 7.33 0.69
N SER A 19 -16.37 6.77 1.70
CA SER A 19 -17.82 6.91 1.84
C SER A 19 -18.21 8.38 2.03
N GLU A 20 -19.41 8.75 1.59
CA GLU A 20 -19.91 10.12 1.60
C GLU A 20 -19.82 10.79 3.00
N ASP A 21 -20.13 10.04 4.06
CA ASP A 21 -20.04 10.53 5.44
C ASP A 21 -18.59 10.85 5.87
N LEU A 22 -17.63 10.03 5.45
CA LEU A 22 -16.20 10.24 5.73
C LEU A 22 -15.60 11.36 4.87
N ARG A 23 -15.99 11.43 3.59
CA ARG A 23 -15.59 12.49 2.65
C ARG A 23 -15.99 13.85 3.19
N ASP A 24 -17.27 14.02 3.52
CA ASP A 24 -17.82 15.32 3.90
C ASP A 24 -17.27 15.79 5.26
N ALA A 25 -17.15 14.88 6.23
CA ALA A 25 -16.53 15.16 7.53
C ALA A 25 -15.06 15.63 7.38
N THR A 26 -14.31 14.99 6.49
CA THR A 26 -12.90 15.31 6.20
C THR A 26 -12.75 16.65 5.51
N LEU A 27 -13.52 16.89 4.43
CA LEU A 27 -13.44 18.13 3.67
C LEU A 27 -13.83 19.34 4.52
N ALA A 28 -14.77 19.16 5.46
CA ALA A 28 -15.08 20.16 6.47
C ALA A 28 -13.91 20.33 7.47
N ALA A 29 -13.42 19.26 8.08
CA ALA A 29 -12.34 19.29 9.08
C ALA A 29 -11.08 20.02 8.59
N PHE A 30 -10.69 19.81 7.33
CA PHE A 30 -9.52 20.44 6.71
C PHE A 30 -9.78 21.80 6.04
N ALA A 31 -10.98 22.37 6.21
CA ALA A 31 -11.38 23.64 5.59
C ALA A 31 -11.23 23.64 4.05
N VAL A 32 -11.47 22.48 3.43
CA VAL A 32 -11.38 22.28 1.97
C VAL A 32 -12.74 22.58 1.32
N ALA A 33 -13.83 22.23 2.00
CA ALA A 33 -15.19 22.59 1.63
C ALA A 33 -15.38 24.12 1.78
N PRO A 34 -15.90 24.83 0.75
CA PRO A 34 -16.08 26.28 0.79
C PRO A 34 -16.91 26.75 2.00
N ASP A 35 -17.97 26.02 2.31
CA ASP A 35 -18.96 26.38 3.33
C ASP A 35 -18.46 26.12 4.77
N ALA A 36 -17.34 25.41 4.92
CA ALA A 36 -16.75 25.02 6.19
C ALA A 36 -15.39 25.70 6.44
N ARG A 37 -15.10 26.84 5.80
CA ARG A 37 -13.84 27.58 6.01
C ARG A 37 -13.83 28.41 7.30
N LEU A 38 -14.21 27.79 8.42
CA LEU A 38 -14.21 28.42 9.73
C LEU A 38 -12.80 28.40 10.34
N PRO A 39 -12.40 29.41 11.13
CA PRO A 39 -11.03 29.51 11.67
C PRO A 39 -10.65 28.33 12.57
N LEU A 40 -11.54 27.93 13.48
CA LEU A 40 -11.25 26.89 14.46
C LEU A 40 -11.71 25.52 13.97
N TYR A 41 -10.88 24.51 14.25
CA TYR A 41 -11.20 23.11 13.92
C TYR A 41 -12.52 22.66 14.55
N GLN A 42 -12.75 23.02 15.81
CA GLN A 42 -13.98 22.67 16.54
C GLN A 42 -15.23 23.22 15.85
N ASP A 43 -15.18 24.43 15.30
CA ASP A 43 -16.31 25.05 14.61
C ASP A 43 -16.61 24.31 13.30
N ARG A 44 -15.57 23.84 12.59
CA ARG A 44 -15.73 23.03 11.38
C ARG A 44 -16.33 21.65 11.66
N VAL A 45 -15.92 21.02 12.77
CA VAL A 45 -16.51 19.76 13.23
C VAL A 45 -17.97 19.97 13.64
N HIS A 46 -18.29 21.06 14.33
CA HIS A 46 -19.66 21.40 14.70
C HIS A 46 -20.54 21.69 13.48
N TRP A 47 -20.02 22.41 12.49
CA TRP A 47 -20.69 22.64 11.22
C TRP A 47 -21.04 21.33 10.50
N ALA A 48 -20.09 20.39 10.41
CA ALA A 48 -20.33 19.09 9.82
C ALA A 48 -21.32 18.24 10.63
N ALA A 49 -21.31 18.37 11.95
CA ALA A 49 -22.24 17.70 12.87
C ALA A 49 -23.69 18.15 12.63
N LEU A 50 -23.93 19.46 12.52
CA LEU A 50 -25.24 20.01 12.20
C LEU A 50 -25.75 19.53 10.84
N ARG A 51 -24.87 19.49 9.83
CA ARG A 51 -25.25 19.09 8.46
C ARG A 51 -25.54 17.59 8.35
N ALA A 52 -24.86 16.76 9.13
CA ALA A 52 -25.03 15.31 9.13
C ALA A 52 -26.13 14.83 10.10
N ASP A 53 -26.73 15.74 10.88
CA ASP A 53 -27.61 15.43 12.02
C ASP A 53 -26.96 14.44 13.00
N ARG A 54 -25.72 14.75 13.41
CA ARG A 54 -24.92 13.90 14.30
C ARG A 54 -24.31 14.70 15.44
N ASP A 55 -23.93 14.00 16.49
CA ASP A 55 -23.15 14.57 17.58
C ASP A 55 -21.70 14.92 17.13
N PRO A 56 -21.13 16.07 17.55
CA PRO A 56 -19.76 16.47 17.20
C PRO A 56 -18.68 15.44 17.51
N ARG A 57 -18.85 14.62 18.56
CA ARG A 57 -17.92 13.54 18.91
C ARG A 57 -17.95 12.42 17.88
N THR A 58 -19.12 12.15 17.30
CA THR A 58 -19.28 11.16 16.23
C THR A 58 -18.58 11.64 14.96
N VAL A 59 -18.75 12.92 14.60
CA VAL A 59 -18.06 13.52 13.46
C VAL A 59 -16.55 13.52 13.66
N ARG A 60 -16.07 13.86 14.86
CA ARG A 60 -14.63 13.78 15.17
C ARG A 60 -14.07 12.36 14.98
N ARG A 61 -14.79 11.33 15.46
CA ARG A 61 -14.38 9.94 15.25
C ARG A 61 -14.34 9.57 13.75
N ARG A 62 -15.30 10.06 12.97
CA ARG A 62 -15.31 9.88 11.51
C ARG A 62 -14.16 10.61 10.82
N VAL A 63 -13.78 11.79 11.29
CA VAL A 63 -12.58 12.50 10.81
C VAL A 63 -11.32 11.68 11.10
N ASP A 64 -11.16 11.15 12.32
CA ASP A 64 -10.01 10.32 12.68
C ASP A 64 -9.93 9.05 11.82
N GLU A 65 -11.07 8.39 11.60
CA GLU A 65 -11.21 7.23 10.70
C GLU A 65 -10.85 7.58 9.25
N ALA A 66 -11.34 8.71 8.75
CA ALA A 66 -11.04 9.17 7.40
C ALA A 66 -9.57 9.57 7.23
N ILE A 67 -8.93 10.15 8.26
CA ILE A 67 -7.49 10.44 8.23
C ILE A 67 -6.69 9.15 8.08
N ALA A 68 -7.05 8.09 8.82
CA ALA A 68 -6.39 6.79 8.67
C ALA A 68 -6.56 6.23 7.25
N GLN A 69 -7.79 6.26 6.71
CA GLN A 69 -8.06 5.79 5.35
C GLN A 69 -7.38 6.64 4.27
N ILE A 70 -7.32 7.97 4.45
CA ILE A 70 -6.60 8.87 3.55
C ILE A 70 -5.10 8.64 3.65
N ALA A 71 -4.55 8.33 4.82
CA ALA A 71 -3.14 7.97 4.95
C ALA A 71 -2.84 6.65 4.22
N ASP A 72 -3.71 5.65 4.34
CA ASP A 72 -3.61 4.38 3.62
C ASP A 72 -3.75 4.59 2.10
N LEU A 73 -4.72 5.38 1.66
CA LEU A 73 -4.90 5.74 0.25
C LEU A 73 -3.77 6.63 -0.25
N ALA A 74 -3.22 7.52 0.57
CA ALA A 74 -2.10 8.39 0.20
C ALA A 74 -0.80 7.61 0.15
N THR A 75 -0.62 6.54 0.92
CA THR A 75 0.56 5.66 0.85
C THR A 75 0.41 4.63 -0.27
N GLY A 76 -0.78 4.05 -0.45
CA GLY A 76 -1.12 3.21 -1.60
C GLY A 76 -1.10 3.97 -2.93
N ALA A 77 -1.56 5.22 -2.95
CA ALA A 77 -1.47 6.11 -4.10
C ALA A 77 -0.15 6.88 -4.17
N ALA A 78 0.64 7.00 -3.09
CA ALA A 78 2.04 7.45 -3.18
C ALA A 78 2.87 6.39 -3.91
N GLY A 79 2.53 5.11 -3.80
CA GLY A 79 3.04 4.08 -4.73
C GLY A 79 2.76 4.43 -6.20
N GLY A 80 1.65 5.12 -6.50
CA GLY A 80 1.29 5.57 -7.85
C GLY A 80 1.67 7.01 -8.22
N ARG A 81 1.99 7.91 -7.26
CA ARG A 81 2.21 9.35 -7.50
C ARG A 81 3.55 9.90 -6.99
N THR A 82 4.42 9.08 -6.41
CA THR A 82 5.88 9.35 -6.45
C THR A 82 6.54 8.78 -7.70
N ALA A 83 5.75 8.31 -8.68
CA ALA A 83 6.18 7.89 -10.01
C ALA A 83 6.48 9.07 -10.97
N ASP A 84 6.68 10.29 -10.46
CA ASP A 84 7.24 11.42 -11.23
C ASP A 84 8.76 11.57 -11.03
N ARG A 85 9.39 10.54 -10.47
CA ARG A 85 10.76 10.20 -10.86
C ARG A 85 10.60 9.00 -11.76
N THR A 86 10.99 9.11 -13.02
CA THR A 86 11.31 7.95 -13.84
C THR A 86 12.29 7.12 -13.01
N HIS A 87 11.80 6.07 -12.38
CA HIS A 87 12.67 5.07 -11.82
C HIS A 87 13.25 4.45 -13.07
N GLY A 88 14.52 4.71 -13.35
CA GLY A 88 15.24 4.16 -14.51
C GLY A 88 15.40 2.64 -14.41
N TRP A 89 14.36 1.95 -13.93
CA TRP A 89 14.22 0.52 -13.76
C TRP A 89 12.75 0.14 -13.50
N HIS A 90 12.41 -1.09 -13.85
CA HIS A 90 11.14 -1.71 -13.51
C HIS A 90 11.34 -3.15 -12.99
N THR A 91 10.35 -3.67 -12.26
CA THR A 91 10.38 -5.06 -11.78
C THR A 91 9.81 -5.99 -12.83
N THR A 92 10.62 -6.87 -13.42
CA THR A 92 10.12 -7.90 -14.34
C THR A 92 9.55 -9.09 -13.58
N ARG A 93 10.13 -9.44 -12.42
CA ARG A 93 9.65 -10.54 -11.59
C ARG A 93 9.63 -10.17 -10.12
N LEU A 94 8.51 -10.47 -9.47
CA LEU A 94 8.35 -10.44 -8.03
C LEU A 94 7.93 -11.83 -7.54
N ARG A 95 8.71 -12.41 -6.64
CA ARG A 95 8.31 -13.61 -5.88
C ARG A 95 8.18 -13.24 -4.42
N VAL A 96 7.08 -13.63 -3.81
CA VAL A 96 6.83 -13.38 -2.39
C VAL A 96 6.43 -14.68 -1.71
N VAL A 97 7.12 -14.98 -0.62
CA VAL A 97 6.77 -16.08 0.29
C VAL A 97 6.49 -15.47 1.65
N ALA A 98 5.24 -15.56 2.11
CA ALA A 98 4.80 -15.04 3.39
C ALA A 98 4.44 -16.17 4.37
N ALA A 99 5.01 -16.11 5.57
CA ALA A 99 4.69 -16.99 6.68
C ALA A 99 3.93 -16.17 7.74
N LEU A 100 2.61 -16.35 7.79
CA LEU A 100 1.73 -15.60 8.70
C LEU A 100 1.44 -16.35 10.02
N ASP A 101 1.85 -17.60 10.10
CA ASP A 101 1.64 -18.52 11.23
C ASP A 101 2.75 -18.45 12.29
N ARG A 102 3.71 -17.53 12.14
CA ARG A 102 4.81 -17.33 13.07
C ARG A 102 4.46 -16.28 14.12
N ALA A 103 5.11 -16.33 15.28
CA ALA A 103 4.98 -15.31 16.31
C ALA A 103 5.30 -13.90 15.79
N GLN A 104 6.31 -13.82 14.92
CA GLN A 104 6.63 -12.64 14.12
C GLN A 104 6.43 -13.02 12.64
N PRO A 105 5.27 -12.69 12.06
CA PRO A 105 5.03 -12.95 10.64
C PRO A 105 6.09 -12.30 9.78
N GLU A 106 6.44 -12.97 8.69
CA GLU A 106 7.48 -12.48 7.79
C GLU A 106 7.13 -12.75 6.33
N ALA A 107 7.66 -11.91 5.45
CA ALA A 107 7.62 -12.07 4.03
C ALA A 107 9.03 -11.94 3.46
N LEU A 108 9.40 -12.90 2.62
CA LEU A 108 10.58 -12.84 1.78
C LEU A 108 10.15 -12.34 0.40
N GLU A 109 10.70 -11.22 -0.03
CA GLU A 109 10.49 -10.64 -1.36
C GLU A 109 11.77 -10.78 -2.18
N GLN A 110 11.69 -11.60 -3.23
CA GLN A 110 12.72 -11.70 -4.25
C GLN A 110 12.28 -10.92 -5.49
N ARG A 111 13.09 -9.95 -5.91
CA ARG A 111 12.81 -9.08 -7.05
C ARG A 111 13.87 -9.25 -8.11
N ARG A 112 13.43 -9.35 -9.36
CA ARG A 112 14.26 -9.15 -10.54
C ARG A 112 13.84 -7.85 -11.20
N ILE A 113 14.80 -6.97 -11.41
CA ILE A 113 14.59 -5.68 -12.07
C ILE A 113 15.37 -5.64 -13.38
N VAL A 114 14.90 -4.81 -14.30
CA VAL A 114 15.63 -4.39 -15.49
C VAL A 114 15.81 -2.88 -15.43
N VAL A 115 17.00 -2.42 -15.78
CA VAL A 115 17.37 -1.01 -15.77
C VAL A 115 16.97 -0.36 -17.09
N ASP A 116 16.26 0.76 -17.01
CA ASP A 116 15.78 1.53 -18.16
C ASP A 116 16.71 2.71 -18.50
N GLU A 117 17.54 3.16 -17.55
CA GLU A 117 18.48 4.29 -17.70
C GLU A 117 19.89 3.95 -17.15
N ASP A 118 20.94 4.45 -17.80
CA ASP A 118 22.32 4.21 -17.37
C ASP A 118 22.63 4.81 -16.00
N GLY A 119 23.45 4.10 -15.23
CA GLY A 119 24.01 4.60 -13.98
C GLY A 119 23.08 4.44 -12.78
N LEU A 120 22.12 3.50 -12.83
CA LEU A 120 21.27 3.19 -11.69
C LEU A 120 22.13 2.71 -10.51
N ARG A 121 21.98 3.37 -9.35
CA ARG A 121 22.72 3.04 -8.12
C ARG A 121 21.84 2.63 -6.97
N GLU A 122 20.57 2.99 -6.99
CA GLU A 122 19.66 2.80 -5.87
C GLU A 122 18.27 2.40 -6.37
N VAL A 123 17.62 1.52 -5.61
CA VAL A 123 16.30 0.97 -5.90
C VAL A 123 15.39 1.20 -4.71
N ASP A 124 14.29 1.93 -4.90
CA ASP A 124 13.32 2.15 -3.84
C ASP A 124 12.56 0.86 -3.49
N LEU A 125 12.45 0.55 -2.19
CA LEU A 125 11.76 -0.62 -1.68
C LEU A 125 10.41 -0.22 -1.09
N THR A 126 9.34 -0.81 -1.64
CA THR A 126 7.98 -0.71 -1.07
C THR A 126 7.54 -2.11 -0.65
N PRO A 127 7.51 -2.39 0.68
CA PRO A 127 7.09 -3.69 1.20
C PRO A 127 5.65 -4.00 0.82
N LEU A 128 5.35 -5.27 0.51
CA LEU A 128 3.99 -5.76 0.28
C LEU A 128 3.25 -6.06 1.60
N LEU A 129 3.99 -6.31 2.69
CA LEU A 129 3.39 -6.46 4.01
C LEU A 129 2.80 -5.12 4.46
N PRO A 130 1.47 -5.05 4.67
CA PRO A 130 0.78 -3.81 4.98
C PRO A 130 0.95 -3.46 6.47
N ALA A 131 2.07 -2.83 6.80
CA ALA A 131 2.38 -2.38 8.16
C ALA A 131 3.03 -1.01 8.20
N SER A 132 2.98 -0.41 9.39
CA SER A 132 3.77 0.78 9.71
C SER A 132 5.25 0.47 9.48
N ARG A 133 5.90 1.26 8.63
CA ARG A 133 7.31 1.08 8.27
C ARG A 133 8.26 1.21 9.47
N ARG A 134 7.85 1.92 10.52
CA ARG A 134 8.64 2.13 11.74
C ARG A 134 8.78 0.87 12.59
N ASP A 135 7.93 -0.11 12.36
CA ASP A 135 7.85 -1.33 13.19
C ASP A 135 8.32 -2.58 12.44
N LEU A 136 8.83 -2.42 11.21
CA LEU A 136 9.31 -3.52 10.37
C LEU A 136 10.80 -3.79 10.64
N ASP A 137 11.13 -5.04 10.99
CA ASP A 137 12.50 -5.56 10.86
C ASP A 137 12.76 -5.88 9.38
N VAL A 138 13.78 -5.25 8.80
CA VAL A 138 14.13 -5.38 7.39
C VAL A 138 15.55 -5.89 7.24
N CYS A 139 15.70 -6.98 6.50
CA CYS A 139 16.99 -7.62 6.30
C CYS A 139 17.19 -7.95 4.81
N VAL A 140 18.27 -7.45 4.23
CA VAL A 140 18.67 -7.78 2.85
C VAL A 140 19.55 -9.02 2.89
N PHE A 141 19.19 -10.03 2.09
CA PHE A 141 19.95 -11.28 1.99
C PHE A 141 21.06 -11.17 0.95
N TYR A 142 20.76 -10.55 -0.19
CA TYR A 142 21.72 -10.28 -1.26
C TYR A 142 21.21 -9.18 -2.19
N GLY A 143 22.09 -8.74 -3.09
CA GLY A 143 21.75 -7.79 -4.16
C GLY A 143 21.95 -6.32 -3.78
N GLY A 144 22.45 -6.01 -2.59
CA GLY A 144 22.82 -4.64 -2.24
C GLY A 144 22.83 -4.41 -0.73
N THR A 145 22.85 -3.15 -0.36
CA THR A 145 22.86 -2.71 1.03
C THR A 145 21.61 -1.88 1.31
N LEU A 146 20.91 -2.20 2.38
CA LEU A 146 19.74 -1.43 2.82
C LEU A 146 20.18 -0.06 3.34
N VAL A 147 19.50 0.98 2.90
CA VAL A 147 19.56 2.32 3.49
C VAL A 147 18.15 2.79 3.81
N GLU A 148 18.00 3.46 4.94
CA GLU A 148 16.74 4.12 5.32
C GLU A 148 16.91 5.64 5.19
N ARG A 149 16.01 6.30 4.45
CA ARG A 149 15.98 7.76 4.29
C ARG A 149 14.55 8.24 4.41
N ASP A 150 14.28 9.18 5.32
CA ASP A 150 12.96 9.77 5.54
C ASP A 150 11.82 8.74 5.72
N GLY A 151 12.11 7.62 6.40
CA GLY A 151 11.14 6.52 6.59
C GLY A 151 10.85 5.70 5.33
N ARG A 152 11.75 5.74 4.34
CA ARG A 152 11.72 4.91 3.13
C ARG A 152 12.94 4.01 3.11
N PHE A 153 12.72 2.76 2.72
CA PHE A 153 13.80 1.82 2.47
C PHE A 153 14.24 1.95 1.01
N ALA A 154 15.54 2.01 0.79
CA ALA A 154 16.15 1.88 -0.52
C ALA A 154 17.27 0.84 -0.46
N LEU A 155 17.51 0.19 -1.59
CA LEU A 155 18.60 -0.75 -1.79
C LEU A 155 19.69 -0.05 -2.60
N VAL A 156 20.85 0.18 -1.99
CA VAL A 156 22.05 0.62 -2.71
C VAL A 156 22.65 -0.58 -3.42
N LEU A 157 22.80 -0.47 -4.74
CA LEU A 157 23.31 -1.52 -5.59
C LEU A 157 24.84 -1.65 -5.42
N PRO A 158 25.41 -2.87 -5.58
CA PRO A 158 26.83 -3.11 -5.39
C PRO A 158 27.72 -2.37 -6.41
N ARG A 159 27.14 -2.00 -7.56
CA ARG A 159 27.76 -1.20 -8.61
C ARG A 159 26.67 -0.41 -9.35
N PRO A 160 27.02 0.68 -10.05
CA PRO A 160 26.13 1.27 -11.03
C PRO A 160 25.77 0.24 -12.10
N LEU A 161 24.51 0.19 -12.47
CA LEU A 161 24.00 -0.65 -13.55
C LEU A 161 23.74 0.17 -14.80
N ALA A 162 24.03 -0.41 -15.96
CA ALA A 162 23.74 0.16 -17.26
C ALA A 162 22.33 -0.21 -17.74
N ARG A 163 21.81 0.55 -18.71
CA ARG A 163 20.53 0.29 -19.35
C ARG A 163 20.49 -1.12 -19.94
N GLY A 164 19.39 -1.81 -19.69
CA GLY A 164 19.14 -3.20 -20.09
C GLY A 164 19.74 -4.24 -19.16
N GLU A 165 20.61 -3.85 -18.21
CA GLU A 165 21.10 -4.80 -17.22
C GLU A 165 19.97 -5.27 -16.31
N THR A 166 20.05 -6.55 -15.95
CA THR A 166 19.18 -7.16 -14.96
C THR A 166 19.88 -7.21 -13.62
N HIS A 167 19.14 -7.01 -12.54
CA HIS A 167 19.64 -7.24 -11.19
C HIS A 167 18.61 -7.95 -10.33
N GLU A 168 19.09 -8.85 -9.47
CA GLU A 168 18.26 -9.60 -8.53
C GLU A 168 18.65 -9.30 -7.10
N PHE A 169 17.66 -9.18 -6.23
CA PHE A 169 17.86 -8.97 -4.80
C PHE A 169 16.73 -9.61 -3.99
N GLU A 170 17.03 -9.89 -2.73
CA GLU A 170 16.08 -10.49 -1.80
C GLU A 170 16.08 -9.75 -0.46
N VAL A 171 14.87 -9.42 -0.02
CA VAL A 171 14.63 -8.69 1.23
C VAL A 171 13.60 -9.43 2.05
N ARG A 172 13.89 -9.59 3.34
CA ARG A 172 12.94 -10.06 4.34
C ARG A 172 12.35 -8.87 5.07
N PHE A 173 11.04 -8.86 5.15
CA PHE A 173 10.26 -7.97 6.00
C PHE A 173 9.63 -8.79 7.11
N ARG A 174 9.82 -8.39 8.36
CA ARG A 174 9.27 -9.07 9.53
C ARG A 174 8.47 -8.10 10.38
N LEU A 175 7.27 -8.54 10.75
CA LEU A 175 6.34 -7.81 11.60
C LEU A 175 6.65 -8.03 13.08
N PRO A 176 6.35 -7.06 13.95
CA PRO A 176 6.65 -7.17 15.37
C PRO A 176 5.75 -8.21 16.06
N ALA A 177 4.54 -8.43 15.56
CA ALA A 177 3.57 -9.40 16.08
C ALA A 177 2.49 -9.74 15.06
N VAL A 178 1.80 -10.88 15.26
CA VAL A 178 0.73 -11.38 14.35
C VAL A 178 -0.46 -10.42 14.18
N GLN A 179 -0.83 -9.71 15.24
CA GLN A 179 -1.89 -8.70 15.26
C GLN A 179 -1.62 -7.48 14.36
N ALA A 180 -0.38 -7.29 13.90
CA ALA A 180 -0.04 -6.26 12.93
C ALA A 180 -0.41 -6.64 11.48
N VAL A 181 -0.66 -7.92 11.20
CA VAL A 181 -1.01 -8.41 9.87
C VAL A 181 -2.38 -7.87 9.47
N ARG A 182 -2.43 -7.09 8.39
CA ARG A 182 -3.72 -6.77 7.74
C ARG A 182 -4.19 -7.97 6.92
N PRO A 183 -5.50 -8.12 6.67
CA PRO A 183 -6.05 -9.29 6.02
C PRO A 183 -5.89 -9.26 4.48
N HIS A 184 -4.76 -8.78 3.98
CA HIS A 184 -4.43 -8.77 2.56
C HIS A 184 -2.91 -8.73 2.35
N LEU A 185 -2.47 -9.25 1.20
CA LEU A 185 -1.11 -9.12 0.69
C LEU A 185 -1.22 -8.90 -0.82
N VAL A 186 -0.91 -7.67 -1.25
CA VAL A 186 -1.16 -7.21 -2.61
C VAL A 186 0.02 -6.46 -3.18
N CYS A 187 0.27 -6.66 -4.47
CA CYS A 187 1.16 -5.87 -5.29
C CYS A 187 0.32 -4.88 -6.12
N VAL A 188 0.68 -3.59 -6.08
CA VAL A 188 0.16 -2.56 -6.98
C VAL A 188 1.37 -1.96 -7.69
N PRO A 189 1.75 -2.47 -8.87
CA PRO A 189 2.98 -2.04 -9.52
C PRO A 189 2.79 -0.67 -10.17
N SER A 190 3.82 0.18 -10.11
CA SER A 190 3.82 1.52 -10.74
C SER A 190 4.25 1.46 -12.22
N LEU A 191 4.97 0.40 -12.61
CA LEU A 191 5.41 0.09 -13.96
C LEU A 191 4.99 -1.35 -14.30
N PRO A 192 4.93 -1.76 -15.59
CA PRO A 192 4.55 -3.12 -15.95
C PRO A 192 5.42 -4.15 -15.22
N CYS A 193 4.80 -5.22 -14.73
CA CYS A 193 5.50 -6.34 -14.11
C CYS A 193 5.10 -7.64 -14.80
N GLU A 194 6.08 -8.40 -15.32
CA GLU A 194 5.80 -9.57 -16.13
C GLU A 194 5.24 -10.74 -15.31
N LEU A 195 5.72 -10.90 -14.07
CA LEU A 195 5.33 -12.01 -13.19
C LEU A 195 5.31 -11.60 -11.72
N PHE A 196 4.17 -11.84 -11.06
CA PHE A 196 4.04 -11.87 -9.62
C PHE A 196 3.66 -13.28 -9.15
N ASP A 197 4.56 -13.95 -8.42
CA ASP A 197 4.37 -15.27 -7.81
C ASP A 197 4.24 -15.10 -6.29
N LEU A 198 3.06 -15.39 -5.76
CA LEU A 198 2.71 -15.20 -4.35
C LEU A 198 2.43 -16.53 -3.68
N ARG A 199 3.13 -16.79 -2.57
CA ARG A 199 2.87 -17.89 -1.65
C ARG A 199 2.58 -17.36 -0.26
N VAL A 200 1.51 -17.83 0.35
CA VAL A 200 1.11 -17.45 1.71
C VAL A 200 0.80 -18.69 2.52
N ARG A 201 1.45 -18.83 3.68
CA ARG A 201 1.15 -19.85 4.67
C ARG A 201 0.40 -19.20 5.83
N PHE A 202 -0.87 -19.56 5.99
CA PHE A 202 -1.75 -19.02 7.03
C PHE A 202 -1.62 -19.76 8.37
N GLY A 203 -1.20 -21.03 8.32
CA GLY A 203 -1.25 -21.93 9.46
C GLY A 203 -2.69 -22.24 9.90
N GLY A 204 -2.86 -22.65 11.16
CA GLY A 204 -4.14 -22.75 11.88
C GLY A 204 -5.37 -23.17 11.06
N ARG A 205 -6.51 -22.52 11.32
CA ARG A 205 -7.73 -22.69 10.52
C ARG A 205 -7.59 -21.85 9.25
N ALA A 206 -7.61 -22.51 8.09
CA ALA A 206 -7.55 -21.85 6.79
C ALA A 206 -8.65 -20.76 6.66
N PRO A 207 -8.28 -19.50 6.35
CA PRO A 207 -9.25 -18.43 6.18
C PRO A 207 -9.97 -18.57 4.83
N ARG A 208 -11.04 -17.79 4.65
CA ARG A 208 -11.62 -17.62 3.32
C ARG A 208 -10.74 -16.63 2.56
N VAL A 209 -10.28 -17.01 1.38
CA VAL A 209 -9.39 -16.18 0.55
C VAL A 209 -10.11 -15.74 -0.73
N TRP A 210 -9.85 -14.51 -1.15
CA TRP A 210 -10.25 -13.95 -2.42
C TRP A 210 -9.02 -13.48 -3.19
N THR A 211 -8.94 -13.86 -4.46
CA THR A 211 -7.90 -13.43 -5.38
C THR A 211 -8.27 -12.08 -5.98
N LEU A 212 -7.36 -11.12 -5.84
CA LEU A 212 -7.41 -9.83 -6.53
C LEU A 212 -6.55 -9.95 -7.78
N SER A 213 -7.15 -9.77 -8.95
CA SER A 213 -6.46 -9.86 -10.25
C SER A 213 -6.88 -8.68 -11.10
N GLY A 214 -6.06 -7.64 -11.15
CA GLY A 214 -6.41 -6.40 -11.84
C GLY A 214 -7.51 -5.60 -11.13
N ALA A 215 -7.59 -5.69 -9.80
CA ALA A 215 -8.61 -5.00 -9.03
C ALA A 215 -8.28 -3.50 -8.86
N ALA A 216 -9.29 -2.65 -8.70
CA ALA A 216 -9.06 -1.28 -8.27
C ALA A 216 -8.39 -1.28 -6.87
N PRO A 217 -7.42 -0.40 -6.58
CA PRO A 217 -6.74 -0.36 -5.27
C PRO A 217 -7.71 -0.19 -4.09
N THR A 218 -8.84 0.51 -4.29
CA THR A 218 -9.90 0.67 -3.27
C THR A 218 -10.57 -0.65 -2.88
N ALA A 219 -10.53 -1.67 -3.74
CA ALA A 219 -11.12 -2.98 -3.47
C ALA A 219 -10.33 -3.80 -2.42
N VAL A 220 -9.05 -3.44 -2.19
CA VAL A 220 -8.18 -4.10 -1.19
C VAL A 220 -8.74 -3.92 0.22
N SER A 221 -9.16 -2.70 0.56
CA SER A 221 -9.67 -2.33 1.89
C SER A 221 -11.20 -2.20 1.95
N GLY A 222 -11.90 -2.39 0.83
CA GLY A 222 -13.35 -2.19 0.74
C GLY A 222 -14.17 -3.14 1.64
N PRO A 223 -15.40 -2.78 2.02
CA PRO A 223 -16.20 -3.54 2.99
C PRO A 223 -16.66 -4.91 2.48
N ALA A 224 -16.89 -5.05 1.17
CA ALA A 224 -17.25 -6.31 0.54
C ALA A 224 -16.00 -7.01 -0.02
N PRO A 225 -15.88 -8.35 0.13
CA PRO A 225 -14.82 -9.10 -0.52
C PRO A 225 -14.98 -9.00 -2.05
N TYR A 226 -13.98 -8.41 -2.69
CA TYR A 226 -13.87 -8.33 -4.15
C TYR A 226 -12.95 -9.43 -4.68
N GLY A 227 -13.28 -9.98 -5.85
CA GLY A 227 -12.48 -11.01 -6.51
C GLY A 227 -13.03 -12.41 -6.39
N ASN A 228 -12.33 -13.37 -7.01
CA ASN A 228 -12.75 -14.77 -7.04
C ASN A 228 -12.32 -15.47 -5.75
N ARG A 229 -13.23 -16.24 -5.16
CA ARG A 229 -12.88 -17.07 -4.00
C ARG A 229 -11.84 -18.10 -4.40
N HIS A 230 -10.76 -18.19 -3.63
CA HIS A 230 -9.69 -19.15 -3.85
C HIS A 230 -9.60 -20.10 -2.66
N PRO A 231 -9.56 -21.43 -2.88
CA PRO A 231 -9.34 -22.37 -1.80
C PRO A 231 -7.91 -22.24 -1.27
N VAL A 232 -7.76 -22.39 0.04
CA VAL A 232 -6.47 -22.67 0.68
C VAL A 232 -6.31 -24.18 0.68
N ASP A 233 -5.11 -24.67 0.40
CA ASP A 233 -4.87 -26.10 0.35
C ASP A 233 -4.90 -26.75 1.75
N PRO A 234 -4.91 -28.10 1.85
CA PRO A 234 -4.93 -28.80 3.13
C PRO A 234 -3.73 -28.51 4.05
N THR A 235 -2.63 -27.98 3.53
CA THR A 235 -1.46 -27.59 4.32
C THR A 235 -1.57 -26.17 4.87
N GLY A 236 -2.66 -25.46 4.57
CA GLY A 236 -2.86 -24.08 4.99
C GLY A 236 -2.11 -23.08 4.12
N GLU A 237 -1.76 -23.47 2.89
CA GLU A 237 -1.02 -22.65 1.95
C GLU A 237 -1.89 -22.17 0.77
N LEU A 238 -1.48 -21.03 0.25
CA LEU A 238 -2.03 -20.39 -0.94
C LEU A 238 -0.88 -20.14 -1.90
N HIS A 239 -1.11 -20.44 -3.18
CA HIS A 239 -0.18 -20.13 -4.26
C HIS A 239 -0.94 -19.48 -5.42
N LEU A 240 -0.55 -18.25 -5.75
CA LEU A 240 -1.14 -17.45 -6.81
C LEU A 240 -0.06 -16.98 -7.76
N ARG A 241 -0.38 -16.96 -9.06
CA ARG A 241 0.50 -16.41 -10.09
C ARG A 241 -0.28 -15.45 -10.96
N PHE A 242 0.30 -14.27 -11.16
CA PHE A 242 -0.22 -13.23 -12.02
C PHE A 242 0.84 -12.91 -13.06
N TYR A 243 0.40 -12.70 -14.30
CA TYR A 243 1.27 -12.41 -15.43
C TYR A 243 0.86 -11.07 -16.03
N GLN A 244 1.84 -10.34 -16.57
CA GLN A 244 1.61 -9.08 -17.30
C GLN A 244 0.73 -8.11 -16.49
N LEU A 245 1.18 -7.78 -15.29
CA LEU A 245 0.45 -6.91 -14.37
C LEU A 245 0.37 -5.49 -14.95
N THR A 246 -0.86 -4.98 -15.02
CA THR A 246 -1.15 -3.61 -15.44
C THR A 246 -0.80 -2.64 -14.32
N PRO A 247 -0.04 -1.57 -14.62
CA PRO A 247 0.25 -0.53 -13.64
C PRO A 247 -0.99 0.06 -12.99
N GLY A 248 -0.91 0.32 -11.68
CA GLY A 248 -1.98 0.94 -10.89
C GLY A 248 -3.15 0.02 -10.52
N LEU A 249 -3.13 -1.25 -10.94
CA LEU A 249 -4.11 -2.25 -10.51
C LEU A 249 -3.53 -3.16 -9.42
N ALA A 250 -4.39 -3.69 -8.56
CA ALA A 250 -4.03 -4.56 -7.45
C ALA A 250 -4.08 -6.04 -7.85
N TYR A 251 -3.02 -6.76 -7.48
CA TYR A 251 -2.84 -8.19 -7.68
C TYR A 251 -2.44 -8.85 -6.36
N GLY A 252 -3.04 -9.99 -6.00
CA GLY A 252 -2.69 -10.70 -4.77
C GLY A 252 -3.88 -11.37 -4.10
N ALA A 253 -3.86 -11.40 -2.78
CA ALA A 253 -4.90 -12.05 -1.98
C ALA A 253 -5.39 -11.18 -0.84
N ARG A 254 -6.68 -11.35 -0.54
CA ARG A 254 -7.37 -10.83 0.64
C ARG A 254 -8.05 -11.98 1.37
N TRP A 255 -8.19 -11.90 2.69
CA TRP A 255 -8.81 -12.95 3.49
C TRP A 255 -9.72 -12.44 4.61
N ALA A 256 -10.51 -13.35 5.19
CA ALA A 256 -11.40 -13.12 6.34
C ALA A 256 -11.68 -14.41 7.11
#